data_AF-A0A8B4I8B9-F1
#
_entry.id   AF-A0A8B4I8B9-F1
#
_cell.length_a   1.000
_cell.length_b   1.000
_cell.length_c   1.000
_cell.angle_alpha   90.00
_cell.angle_beta   90.00
_cell.angle_gamma   90.00
#
_symmetry.space_group_name_H-M   'P 1'
#
loop_
_entity.id
_entity.type
_entity.pdbx_description
1 polymer ?
#
loop_
_entity_poly.entity_id
_entity_poly.type
_entity_poly.pdbx_seq_one_letter_code
_entity_poly.pdbx_strand_id
1 'polypeptide(L)'
;MDLFSIPPTVYVALGAIIAALLAGFFSYVNLVSAKENKVSEFRLAWIDGLREEVSAFTAAIQVLAKHEETFMDLRQNTWPNVSEYDLEVKWIEKSESLFSKCIENMSKIQLRLNPDHVKLLKGHESNLMDALKLSRDCFNNSDYAGALNGCEAIRDTAAPLLKQTWETVKLGELGYRKIRKYALFTVAGGFYLIFTISIILGAYAMLARTPTKEGIDASQATHSNSAHSSEQQANTK
;
A
#
# COMPACT_ATOMS: atom_id res chain seq x y z
N MET A 1 20.40 -42.88 -21.75
CA MET A 1 20.56 -41.79 -22.74
C MET A 1 21.57 -40.82 -22.16
N ASP A 2 22.73 -40.70 -22.78
CA ASP A 2 23.84 -39.91 -22.24
C ASP A 2 23.48 -38.43 -22.19
N LEU A 3 23.38 -37.90 -20.96
CA LEU A 3 23.08 -36.50 -20.65
C LEU A 3 24.11 -35.51 -21.25
N PHE A 4 25.24 -36.03 -21.77
CA PHE A 4 26.39 -35.30 -22.28
C PHE A 4 26.42 -35.13 -23.81
N SER A 5 25.40 -35.59 -24.55
CA SER A 5 25.33 -35.44 -26.02
C SER A 5 24.49 -34.24 -26.49
N ILE A 6 24.03 -33.38 -25.57
CA ILE A 6 23.23 -32.19 -25.91
C ILE A 6 24.16 -31.09 -26.49
N PRO A 7 23.85 -30.53 -27.67
CA PRO A 7 24.66 -29.47 -28.28
C PRO A 7 24.85 -28.25 -27.35
N PRO A 8 26.06 -27.66 -27.27
CA PRO A 8 26.34 -26.48 -26.43
C PRO A 8 25.39 -25.30 -26.64
N THR A 9 24.86 -25.15 -27.86
CA THR A 9 23.89 -24.11 -28.24
C THR A 9 22.57 -24.19 -27.45
N VAL A 10 22.17 -25.39 -27.01
CA VAL A 10 20.95 -25.59 -26.22
C VAL A 10 21.10 -24.97 -24.82
N TYR A 11 22.27 -25.10 -24.19
CA TYR A 11 22.53 -24.48 -22.88
C TYR A 11 22.51 -22.95 -22.96
N VAL A 12 23.06 -22.38 -24.04
CA VAL A 12 23.03 -20.93 -24.28
C VAL A 12 21.60 -20.45 -24.48
N ALA A 13 20.81 -21.14 -25.31
CA ALA A 13 19.41 -20.79 -25.53
C ALA A 13 18.58 -20.87 -24.23
N LEU A 14 18.78 -21.92 -23.42
CA LEU A 14 18.10 -22.09 -22.14
C LEU A 14 18.48 -20.96 -21.16
N GLY A 15 19.77 -20.60 -21.10
CA GLY A 15 20.23 -19.45 -20.32
C GLY A 15 19.58 -18.12 -20.74
N ALA A 16 19.47 -17.88 -22.05
CA ALA A 16 18.82 -16.68 -22.58
C ALA A 16 17.33 -16.62 -22.24
N ILE A 17 16.60 -17.75 -22.33
CA ILE A 17 15.18 -17.83 -21.97
C ILE A 17 14.99 -17.54 -20.48
N ILE A 18 15.82 -18.13 -19.61
CA ILE A 18 15.76 -17.87 -18.17
C ILE A 18 16.04 -16.39 -17.87
N ALA A 19 17.07 -15.81 -18.49
CA ALA A 19 17.39 -14.39 -18.31
C ALA A 19 16.23 -13.49 -18.73
N ALA A 20 15.57 -13.77 -19.86
CA ALA A 20 14.41 -13.03 -20.33
C ALA A 20 13.21 -13.15 -19.37
N LEU A 21 12.94 -14.35 -18.84
CA LEU A 21 11.88 -14.57 -17.86
C LEU A 21 12.14 -13.83 -16.55
N LEU A 22 13.38 -13.84 -16.04
CA LEU A 22 13.76 -13.09 -14.86
C LEU A 22 13.62 -11.58 -15.08
N ALA A 23 14.08 -11.07 -16.22
CA ALA A 23 13.91 -9.67 -16.58
C ALA A 23 12.43 -9.26 -16.64
N GLY A 24 11.58 -10.10 -17.25
CA GLY A 24 10.13 -9.91 -17.29
C GLY A 24 9.49 -9.91 -15.90
N PHE A 25 9.90 -10.83 -15.03
CA PHE A 25 9.42 -10.91 -13.65
C PHE A 25 9.77 -9.66 -12.84
N PHE A 26 11.03 -9.21 -12.87
CA PHE A 26 11.44 -8.00 -12.16
C PHE A 26 10.77 -6.75 -12.72
N SER A 27 10.59 -6.67 -14.04
CA SER A 27 9.82 -5.59 -14.69
C SER A 27 8.38 -5.54 -14.19
N TYR A 28 7.70 -6.69 -14.11
CA TYR A 28 6.34 -6.79 -13.58
C TYR A 28 6.26 -6.35 -12.12
N VAL A 29 7.17 -6.82 -11.26
CA VAL A 29 7.19 -6.43 -9.83
C VAL A 29 7.38 -4.92 -9.67
N ASN A 30 8.29 -4.33 -10.46
CA ASN A 30 8.52 -2.89 -10.47
C ASN A 30 7.27 -2.11 -10.90
N LEU A 31 6.56 -2.58 -11.94
CA LEU A 31 5.32 -1.96 -12.41
C LEU A 31 4.22 -2.02 -11.34
N VAL A 32 4.06 -3.17 -10.67
CA VAL A 32 3.09 -3.33 -9.58
C VAL A 32 3.43 -2.39 -8.42
N SER A 33 4.70 -2.30 -8.04
CA SER A 33 5.14 -1.40 -6.98
C SER A 33 4.91 0.07 -7.33
N ALA A 34 5.21 0.47 -8.58
CA ALA A 34 4.95 1.84 -9.05
C ALA A 34 3.46 2.17 -9.01
N LYS A 35 2.60 1.23 -9.42
CA LYS A 35 1.15 1.38 -9.36
C LYS A 35 0.65 1.49 -7.91
N GLU A 36 1.16 0.67 -6.99
CA GLU A 36 0.81 0.73 -5.56
C GLU A 36 1.17 2.08 -4.94
N ASN A 37 2.37 2.59 -5.22
CA ASN A 37 2.80 3.91 -4.75
C ASN A 37 1.87 5.00 -5.26
N LYS A 38 1.53 4.98 -6.56
CA LYS A 38 0.60 5.97 -7.14
C LYS A 38 -0.81 5.89 -6.57
N VAL A 39 -1.34 4.69 -6.35
CA VAL A 39 -2.64 4.53 -5.70
C VAL A 39 -2.62 5.07 -4.26
N SER A 40 -1.52 4.84 -3.54
CA SER A 40 -1.34 5.36 -2.18
C SER A 40 -1.25 6.89 -2.15
N GLU A 41 -0.54 7.50 -3.11
CA GLU A 41 -0.50 8.96 -3.31
C GLU A 41 -1.89 9.53 -3.60
N PHE A 42 -2.67 8.92 -4.49
CA PHE A 42 -4.04 9.37 -4.78
C PHE A 42 -4.95 9.25 -3.57
N ARG A 43 -4.80 8.19 -2.77
CA ARG A 43 -5.58 8.02 -1.54
C ARG A 43 -5.16 9.03 -0.47
N LEU A 44 -3.87 9.35 -0.34
CA LEU A 44 -3.39 10.41 0.54
C LEU A 44 -3.96 11.78 0.13
N ALA A 45 -3.86 12.13 -1.16
CA ALA A 45 -4.45 13.36 -1.70
C ALA A 45 -5.97 13.40 -1.48
N TRP A 46 -6.64 12.24 -1.54
CA TRP A 46 -8.06 12.15 -1.23
C TRP A 46 -8.35 12.46 0.24
N ILE A 47 -7.57 11.90 1.17
CA ILE A 47 -7.69 12.11 2.61
C ILE A 47 -7.40 13.57 2.97
N ASP A 48 -6.32 14.14 2.44
CA ASP A 48 -5.92 15.52 2.74
C ASP A 48 -6.94 16.52 2.17
N GLY A 49 -7.48 16.26 0.98
CA GLY A 49 -8.59 17.03 0.44
C GLY A 49 -9.84 16.97 1.34
N LEU A 50 -10.20 15.78 1.83
CA LEU A 50 -11.34 15.64 2.74
C LEU A 50 -11.12 16.37 4.08
N ARG A 51 -9.90 16.32 4.63
CA ARG A 51 -9.55 17.06 5.87
C ARG A 51 -9.70 18.56 5.67
N GLU A 52 -9.17 19.08 4.56
CA GLU A 52 -9.26 20.50 4.22
C GLU A 52 -10.72 20.93 4.08
N GLU A 53 -11.50 20.20 3.28
CA GLU A 53 -12.91 20.50 3.03
C GLU A 53 -13.75 20.46 4.31
N VAL A 54 -13.55 19.46 5.18
CA VAL A 54 -14.23 19.35 6.49
C VAL A 54 -13.84 20.50 7.42
N SER A 55 -12.55 20.85 7.48
CA SER A 55 -12.08 21.94 8.33
C SER A 55 -12.60 23.30 7.86
N ALA A 56 -12.62 23.53 6.55
CA ALA A 56 -13.13 24.76 5.95
C ALA A 56 -14.65 24.89 6.14
N PHE A 57 -15.39 23.80 5.98
CA PHE A 57 -16.84 23.77 6.24
C PHE A 57 -17.17 24.07 7.70
N THR A 58 -16.53 23.35 8.63
CA THR A 58 -16.78 23.53 10.08
C THR A 58 -16.37 24.92 10.55
N ALA A 59 -15.24 25.45 10.08
CA ALA A 59 -14.83 26.83 10.39
C ALA A 59 -15.83 27.87 9.85
N ALA A 60 -16.32 27.69 8.62
CA ALA A 60 -17.28 28.61 8.03
C ALA A 60 -18.61 28.62 8.81
N ILE A 61 -19.13 27.45 9.21
CA ILE A 61 -20.33 27.36 10.06
C ILE A 61 -20.10 28.01 11.42
N GLN A 62 -18.96 27.75 12.08
CA GLN A 62 -18.68 28.32 13.40
C GLN A 62 -18.64 29.85 13.37
N VAL A 63 -17.99 30.43 12.35
CA VAL A 63 -17.94 31.88 12.19
C VAL A 63 -19.32 32.43 11.85
N LEU A 64 -20.08 31.74 11.01
CA LEU A 64 -21.41 32.15 10.60
C LEU A 64 -22.39 32.12 11.79
N ALA A 65 -22.41 31.04 12.57
CA ALA A 65 -23.21 30.92 13.80
C ALA A 65 -22.92 32.05 14.79
N LYS A 66 -21.63 32.40 14.98
CA LYS A 66 -21.24 33.54 15.82
C LYS A 66 -21.68 34.88 15.22
N HIS A 67 -21.60 35.03 13.91
CA HIS A 67 -22.02 36.26 13.24
C HIS A 67 -23.53 36.49 13.40
N GLU A 68 -24.31 35.42 13.31
CA GLU A 68 -25.76 35.44 13.50
C GLU A 68 -26.15 35.75 14.94
N GLU A 69 -25.51 35.12 15.93
CA GLU A 69 -25.71 35.44 17.34
C GLU A 69 -25.43 36.93 17.62
N THR A 70 -24.30 37.43 17.12
CA THR A 70 -23.93 38.85 17.28
C THR A 70 -24.93 39.77 16.57
N PHE A 71 -25.41 39.39 15.38
CA PHE A 71 -26.37 40.18 14.62
C PHE A 71 -27.74 40.21 15.31
N MET A 72 -28.20 39.10 15.87
CA MET A 72 -29.44 39.03 16.66
C MET A 72 -29.35 39.91 17.91
N ASP A 73 -28.23 39.88 18.63
CA ASP A 73 -28.00 40.74 19.81
C ASP A 73 -28.02 42.23 19.45
N LEU A 74 -27.42 42.61 18.31
CA LEU A 74 -27.40 43.98 17.81
C LEU A 74 -28.79 44.46 17.35
N ARG A 75 -29.60 43.57 16.76
CA ARG A 75 -30.99 43.87 16.38
C ARG A 75 -31.88 44.04 17.61
N GLN A 76 -31.70 43.20 18.64
CA GLN A 76 -32.53 43.21 19.84
C GLN A 76 -32.21 44.41 20.76
N ASN A 77 -30.93 44.73 20.92
CA ASN A 77 -30.49 45.89 21.70
C ASN A 77 -30.37 47.09 20.76
N THR A 78 -31.46 47.80 20.44
CA THR A 78 -31.45 48.94 19.52
C THR A 78 -30.39 49.99 19.91
N TRP A 79 -29.28 50.08 19.16
CA TRP A 79 -28.22 51.06 19.41
C TRP A 79 -28.62 52.45 18.87
N PRO A 80 -28.30 53.55 19.58
CA PRO A 80 -28.57 54.90 19.08
C PRO A 80 -27.76 55.15 17.79
N ASN A 81 -28.43 55.64 16.73
CA ASN A 81 -27.84 56.08 15.45
C ASN A 81 -27.34 55.00 14.47
N VAL A 82 -27.85 53.77 14.53
CA VAL A 82 -27.60 52.78 13.47
C VAL A 82 -28.91 52.41 12.77
N SER A 83 -28.99 52.65 11.46
CA SER A 83 -30.12 52.20 10.64
C SER A 83 -30.13 50.68 10.56
N GLU A 84 -31.30 50.05 10.75
CA GLU A 84 -31.46 48.60 10.62
C GLU A 84 -31.03 48.12 9.22
N TYR A 85 -31.32 48.92 8.18
CA TYR A 85 -30.89 48.65 6.82
C TYR A 85 -29.36 48.56 6.68
N ASP A 86 -28.62 49.48 7.31
CA ASP A 86 -27.16 49.49 7.23
C ASP A 86 -26.52 48.30 7.97
N LEU A 87 -27.17 47.80 9.02
CA LEU A 87 -26.77 46.58 9.72
C LEU A 87 -26.98 45.33 8.86
N GLU A 88 -28.13 45.25 8.19
CA GLU A 88 -28.47 44.13 7.32
C GLU A 88 -27.56 44.07 6.09
N VAL A 89 -27.28 45.21 5.45
CA VAL A 89 -26.31 45.29 4.33
C VAL A 89 -24.93 44.81 4.78
N LYS A 90 -24.43 45.27 5.93
CA LYS A 90 -23.14 44.83 6.47
C LYS A 90 -23.11 43.35 6.82
N TRP A 91 -24.23 42.81 7.31
CA TRP A 91 -24.34 41.38 7.59
C TRP A 91 -24.27 40.58 6.29
N ILE A 92 -25.02 40.96 5.25
CA ILE A 92 -24.98 40.31 3.93
C ILE A 92 -23.56 40.34 3.36
N GLU A 93 -22.91 41.51 3.33
CA GLU A 93 -21.54 41.66 2.81
C GLU A 93 -20.53 40.77 3.55
N LYS A 94 -20.71 40.58 4.87
CA LYS A 94 -19.81 39.76 5.69
C LYS A 94 -20.12 38.27 5.55
N SER A 95 -21.40 37.91 5.49
CA SER A 95 -21.88 36.53 5.52
C SER A 95 -21.83 35.85 4.16
N GLU A 96 -21.95 36.59 3.05
CA GLU A 96 -21.95 36.05 1.69
C GLU A 96 -20.74 35.13 1.43
N SER A 97 -19.55 35.59 1.77
CA SER A 97 -18.32 34.82 1.58
C SER A 97 -18.27 33.53 2.42
N LEU A 98 -18.92 33.53 3.59
CA LEU A 98 -19.00 32.37 4.49
C LEU A 98 -20.03 31.37 3.97
N PHE A 99 -21.20 31.84 3.53
CA PHE A 99 -22.21 31.00 2.89
C PHE A 99 -21.66 30.31 1.64
N SER A 100 -20.97 31.07 0.79
CA SER A 100 -20.31 30.52 -0.40
C SER A 100 -19.35 29.38 -0.04
N LYS A 101 -18.48 29.60 0.97
CA LYS A 101 -17.56 28.56 1.48
C LYS A 101 -18.28 27.34 2.07
N CYS A 102 -19.37 27.53 2.81
CA CYS A 102 -20.15 26.42 3.35
C CYS A 102 -20.72 25.56 2.22
N ILE A 103 -21.38 26.18 1.24
CA ILE A 103 -22.03 25.48 0.12
C ILE A 103 -20.97 24.78 -0.75
N GLU A 104 -19.87 25.47 -1.05
CA GLU A 104 -18.78 24.93 -1.85
C GLU A 104 -18.17 23.69 -1.18
N ASN A 105 -17.76 23.80 0.09
CA ASN A 105 -17.11 22.68 0.78
C ASN A 105 -18.08 21.52 1.03
N MET A 106 -19.34 21.79 1.35
CA MET A 106 -20.36 20.74 1.46
C MET A 106 -20.53 19.98 0.13
N SER A 107 -20.56 20.71 -0.99
CA SER A 107 -20.69 20.12 -2.33
C SER A 107 -19.47 19.29 -2.68
N LYS A 108 -18.26 19.78 -2.37
CA LYS A 108 -17.01 19.03 -2.56
C LYS A 108 -17.01 17.72 -1.78
N ILE A 109 -17.39 17.76 -0.50
CA ILE A 109 -17.46 16.55 0.34
C ILE A 109 -18.49 15.58 -0.24
N GLN A 110 -19.67 16.06 -0.66
CA GLN A 110 -20.69 15.23 -1.29
C GLN A 110 -20.23 14.54 -2.56
N LEU A 111 -19.47 15.23 -3.41
CA LEU A 111 -18.94 14.67 -4.66
C LEU A 111 -17.76 13.72 -4.44
N ARG A 112 -17.03 13.91 -3.34
CA ARG A 112 -15.87 13.09 -2.96
C ARG A 112 -16.28 11.75 -2.35
N LEU A 113 -17.43 11.72 -1.69
CA LEU A 113 -18.03 10.51 -1.11
C LEU A 113 -18.76 9.71 -2.20
N ASN A 114 -18.72 8.38 -2.10
CA ASN A 114 -19.37 7.54 -3.10
C ASN A 114 -20.89 7.49 -2.84
N PRO A 115 -21.75 7.88 -3.79
CA PRO A 115 -23.21 7.88 -3.60
C PRO A 115 -23.78 6.51 -3.22
N ASP A 116 -23.15 5.41 -3.66
CA ASP A 116 -23.60 4.06 -3.34
C ASP A 116 -23.29 3.68 -1.89
N HIS A 117 -22.12 4.09 -1.38
CA HIS A 117 -21.75 3.87 0.02
C HIS A 117 -22.61 4.68 0.97
N VAL A 118 -23.07 5.86 0.54
CA VAL A 118 -23.99 6.70 1.33
C VAL A 118 -25.41 6.11 1.36
N LYS A 119 -25.87 5.46 0.27
CA LYS A 119 -27.25 4.94 0.17
C LYS A 119 -27.41 3.51 0.68
N LEU A 120 -26.42 2.65 0.46
CA LEU A 120 -26.56 1.19 0.63
C LEU A 120 -25.87 0.66 1.89
N LEU A 121 -24.84 1.35 2.37
CA LEU A 121 -24.05 0.93 3.53
C LEU A 121 -24.17 1.98 4.64
N LYS A 122 -24.71 1.59 5.81
CA LYS A 122 -24.62 2.39 7.04
C LYS A 122 -23.18 2.39 7.58
N GLY A 123 -22.26 2.91 6.80
CA GLY A 123 -20.85 3.05 7.13
C GLY A 123 -20.49 4.47 7.58
N HIS A 124 -19.19 4.72 7.72
CA HIS A 124 -18.67 6.02 8.13
C HIS A 124 -19.04 7.16 7.14
N GLU A 125 -19.13 6.85 5.84
CA GLU A 125 -19.49 7.83 4.80
C GLU A 125 -20.95 8.32 4.93
N SER A 126 -21.90 7.42 5.21
CA SER A 126 -23.31 7.79 5.48
C SER A 126 -23.41 8.63 6.74
N ASN A 127 -22.73 8.23 7.82
CA ASN A 127 -22.78 8.96 9.09
C ASN A 127 -22.23 10.38 8.96
N LEU A 128 -21.15 10.56 8.19
CA LEU A 128 -20.60 11.89 7.89
C LEU A 128 -21.60 12.74 7.08
N MET A 129 -22.27 12.14 6.09
CA MET A 129 -23.29 12.83 5.31
C MET A 129 -24.50 13.25 6.16
N ASP A 130 -24.93 12.39 7.08
CA ASP A 130 -26.04 12.68 7.99
C ASP A 130 -25.67 13.80 8.97
N ALA A 131 -24.43 13.81 9.49
CA ALA A 131 -23.93 14.90 10.33
C ALA A 131 -23.85 16.24 9.58
N LEU A 132 -23.41 16.23 8.32
CA LEU A 132 -23.39 17.42 7.46
C LEU A 132 -24.78 17.99 7.21
N LYS A 133 -25.75 17.12 6.91
CA LYS A 133 -27.16 17.53 6.73
C LYS A 133 -27.73 18.09 8.01
N LEU A 134 -27.53 17.41 9.14
CA LEU A 134 -27.99 17.88 10.45
C LEU A 134 -27.46 19.28 10.76
N SER A 135 -26.16 19.51 10.62
CA SER A 135 -25.55 20.82 10.90
C SER A 135 -26.16 21.92 10.02
N ARG A 136 -26.34 21.66 8.72
CA ARG A 136 -26.99 22.60 7.80
C ARG A 136 -28.46 22.85 8.15
N ASP A 137 -29.20 21.79 8.46
CA ASP A 137 -30.63 21.89 8.73
C ASP A 137 -30.88 22.62 10.07
N CYS A 138 -30.04 22.39 11.09
CA CYS A 138 -30.01 23.21 12.32
C CYS A 138 -29.73 24.69 12.02
N PHE A 139 -28.72 24.97 11.18
CA PHE A 139 -28.40 26.35 10.79
C PHE A 139 -29.58 27.03 10.09
N ASN A 140 -30.21 26.36 9.12
CA ASN A 140 -31.37 26.87 8.39
C ASN A 140 -32.59 27.11 9.30
N ASN A 141 -32.73 26.34 10.37
CA ASN A 141 -33.78 26.49 11.37
C ASN A 141 -33.44 27.51 12.48
N SER A 142 -32.37 28.31 12.30
CA SER A 142 -31.85 29.27 13.30
C SER A 142 -31.42 28.63 14.63
N ASP A 143 -31.17 27.33 14.65
CA ASP A 143 -30.59 26.62 15.79
C ASP A 143 -29.05 26.62 15.66
N TYR A 144 -28.44 27.76 16.02
CA TYR A 144 -27.00 27.94 15.92
C TYR A 144 -26.22 27.05 16.89
N ALA A 145 -26.76 26.78 18.08
CA ALA A 145 -26.16 25.85 19.03
C ALA A 145 -26.15 24.41 18.49
N GLY A 146 -27.25 23.96 17.88
CA GLY A 146 -27.34 22.70 17.17
C GLY A 146 -26.39 22.63 15.97
N ALA A 147 -26.23 23.71 15.21
CA ALA A 147 -25.28 23.78 14.10
C ALA A 147 -23.81 23.60 14.56
N LEU A 148 -23.45 24.20 15.71
CA LEU A 148 -22.13 24.04 16.34
C LEU A 148 -21.90 22.62 16.86
N ASN A 149 -22.90 22.02 17.53
CA ASN A 149 -22.85 20.61 17.92
C ASN A 149 -22.73 19.69 16.69
N GLY A 150 -23.39 20.06 15.58
CA GLY A 150 -23.25 19.40 14.28
C GLY A 150 -21.82 19.44 13.76
N CYS A 151 -21.07 20.53 13.98
CA CYS A 151 -19.65 20.61 13.61
C CYS A 151 -18.79 19.61 14.39
N GLU A 152 -19.09 19.40 15.68
CA GLU A 152 -18.43 18.38 16.48
C GLU A 152 -18.77 16.96 15.99
N ALA A 153 -20.05 16.69 15.71
CA ALA A 153 -20.48 15.42 15.13
C ALA A 153 -19.84 15.13 13.77
N ILE A 154 -19.65 16.16 12.92
CA ILE A 154 -18.93 16.04 11.64
C ILE A 154 -17.48 15.61 11.90
N ARG A 155 -16.78 16.23 12.86
CA ARG A 155 -15.41 15.86 13.21
C ARG A 155 -15.32 14.43 13.74
N ASP A 156 -16.26 14.03 14.59
CA ASP A 156 -16.30 12.70 15.20
C ASP A 156 -16.63 11.59 14.19
N THR A 157 -17.45 11.89 13.18
CA THR A 157 -17.77 10.96 12.10
C THR A 157 -16.70 10.94 11.00
N ALA A 158 -16.01 12.05 10.75
CA ALA A 158 -14.90 12.12 9.80
C ALA A 158 -13.65 11.38 10.33
N ALA A 159 -13.34 11.47 11.62
CA ALA A 159 -12.16 10.85 12.23
C ALA A 159 -12.01 9.33 11.93
N PRO A 160 -13.02 8.48 12.14
CA PRO A 160 -12.91 7.05 11.84
C PRO A 160 -12.79 6.77 10.34
N LEU A 161 -13.46 7.55 9.47
CA LEU A 161 -13.31 7.44 8.01
C LEU A 161 -11.87 7.74 7.58
N LEU A 162 -11.28 8.82 8.12
CA LEU A 162 -9.90 9.21 7.88
C LEU A 162 -8.91 8.17 8.43
N LYS A 163 -9.21 7.56 9.58
CA LYS A 163 -8.38 6.51 10.18
C LYS A 163 -8.37 5.24 9.32
N GLN A 164 -9.54 4.77 8.90
CA GLN A 164 -9.68 3.57 8.06
C GLN A 164 -8.90 3.72 6.74
N THR A 165 -9.06 4.87 6.09
CA THR A 165 -8.35 5.17 4.84
C THR A 165 -6.85 5.33 5.06
N TRP A 166 -6.41 5.95 6.15
CA TRP A 166 -5.00 6.07 6.53
C TRP A 166 -4.33 4.72 6.82
N GLU A 167 -5.01 3.81 7.49
CA GLU A 167 -4.51 2.45 7.71
C GLU A 167 -4.33 1.70 6.39
N THR A 168 -5.22 1.94 5.42
CA THR A 168 -5.11 1.37 4.07
C THR A 168 -3.90 1.94 3.32
N VAL A 169 -3.64 3.25 3.43
CA VAL A 169 -2.43 3.89 2.86
C VAL A 169 -1.16 3.31 3.46
N LYS A 170 -1.11 3.12 4.79
CA LYS A 170 0.09 2.59 5.47
C LYS A 170 0.37 1.13 5.17
N LEU A 171 -0.67 0.30 5.17
CA LEU A 171 -0.53 -1.14 5.00
C LEU A 171 -0.46 -1.55 3.53
N GLY A 172 -0.88 -0.66 2.63
CA GLY A 172 -1.13 -0.97 1.23
C GLY A 172 -2.48 -1.64 1.03
N GLU A 173 -2.94 -1.57 -0.21
CA GLU A 173 -4.17 -2.21 -0.67
C GLU A 173 -4.08 -3.75 -0.54
N LEU A 174 -5.17 -4.39 -0.10
CA LEU A 174 -5.18 -5.84 0.17
C LEU A 174 -4.72 -6.69 -1.03
N GLY A 175 -5.06 -6.27 -2.25
CA GLY A 175 -4.62 -6.94 -3.48
C GLY A 175 -3.09 -6.91 -3.65
N TYR A 176 -2.48 -5.75 -3.41
CA TYR A 176 -1.04 -5.55 -3.58
C TYR A 176 -0.24 -6.25 -2.47
N ARG A 177 -0.77 -6.28 -1.25
CA ARG A 177 -0.21 -7.08 -0.15
C ARG A 177 -0.12 -8.56 -0.50
N LYS A 178 -1.12 -9.11 -1.21
CA LYS A 178 -1.11 -10.50 -1.69
C LYS A 178 -0.05 -10.70 -2.78
N ILE A 179 0.02 -9.81 -3.78
CA ILE A 179 1.00 -9.89 -4.87
C ILE A 179 2.43 -9.87 -4.32
N ARG A 180 2.72 -9.00 -3.35
CA ARG A 180 4.04 -8.94 -2.70
C ARG A 180 4.41 -10.25 -1.99
N LYS A 181 3.45 -10.87 -1.29
CA LYS A 181 3.65 -12.18 -0.65
C LYS A 181 3.91 -13.28 -1.68
N TYR A 182 3.11 -13.33 -2.75
CA TYR A 182 3.32 -14.31 -3.81
C TYR A 182 4.68 -14.12 -4.50
N ALA A 183 5.06 -12.89 -4.82
CA ALA A 183 6.37 -12.59 -5.40
C ALA A 183 7.52 -13.08 -4.49
N LEU A 184 7.42 -12.85 -3.17
CA LEU A 184 8.39 -13.36 -2.20
C LEU A 184 8.45 -14.90 -2.21
N PHE A 185 7.30 -15.57 -2.20
CA PHE A 185 7.24 -17.03 -2.24
C PHE A 185 7.84 -17.60 -3.53
N THR A 186 7.58 -16.99 -4.69
CA THR A 186 8.14 -17.43 -5.96
C THR A 186 9.66 -17.31 -5.98
N VAL A 187 10.20 -16.19 -5.49
CA VAL A 187 11.65 -15.97 -5.41
C VAL A 187 12.31 -16.93 -4.40
N ALA A 188 11.76 -17.03 -3.19
CA ALA A 188 12.28 -17.93 -2.17
C ALA A 188 12.21 -19.41 -2.59
N GLY A 189 11.11 -19.82 -3.24
CA GLY A 189 10.95 -21.15 -3.81
C GLY A 189 11.96 -21.44 -4.91
N GLY A 190 12.22 -20.46 -5.78
CA GLY A 190 13.27 -20.56 -6.81
C GLY A 190 14.66 -20.76 -6.21
N PHE A 191 15.05 -19.97 -5.21
CA PHE A 191 16.33 -20.13 -4.51
C PHE A 191 16.43 -21.49 -3.79
N TYR A 192 15.36 -21.93 -3.13
CA TYR A 192 15.32 -23.23 -2.46
C TYR A 192 15.50 -24.39 -3.46
N LEU A 193 14.85 -24.33 -4.62
CA LEU A 193 15.02 -25.32 -5.69
C LEU A 193 16.46 -25.37 -6.20
N ILE A 194 17.06 -24.21 -6.47
CA ILE A 194 18.46 -24.13 -6.91
C ILE A 194 19.41 -24.71 -5.85
N PHE A 195 19.19 -24.37 -4.58
CA PHE A 195 20.00 -24.84 -3.46
C PHE A 195 19.91 -26.37 -3.30
N THR A 196 18.69 -26.94 -3.35
CA THR A 196 18.49 -28.39 -3.25
C THR A 196 19.09 -29.16 -4.42
N ILE A 197 18.91 -28.68 -5.66
CA ILE A 197 19.55 -29.26 -6.85
C ILE A 197 21.07 -29.24 -6.72
N SER A 198 21.64 -28.13 -6.24
CA SER A 198 23.08 -27.98 -6.04
C SER A 198 23.65 -28.99 -5.03
N ILE A 199 22.94 -29.20 -3.90
CA ILE A 199 23.33 -30.21 -2.91
C ILE A 199 23.27 -31.63 -3.49
N ILE A 200 22.20 -31.96 -4.21
CA ILE A 200 22.01 -33.28 -4.81
C ILE A 200 23.14 -33.57 -5.81
N LEU A 201 23.41 -32.62 -6.73
CA LEU A 201 24.49 -32.75 -7.70
C LEU A 201 25.87 -32.87 -7.02
N GLY A 202 26.11 -32.10 -5.96
CA GLY A 202 27.34 -32.19 -5.17
C GLY A 202 27.51 -33.56 -4.50
N ALA A 203 26.44 -34.12 -3.92
CA ALA A 203 26.45 -35.44 -3.29
C ALA A 203 26.69 -36.55 -4.33
N TYR A 204 26.02 -36.50 -5.48
CA TYR A 204 26.26 -37.43 -6.59
C TYR A 204 27.71 -37.38 -7.09
N ALA A 205 28.27 -36.18 -7.27
CA ALA A 205 29.65 -36.03 -7.69
C ALA A 205 30.66 -36.55 -6.65
N MET A 206 30.34 -36.43 -5.36
CA MET A 206 31.18 -36.96 -4.28
C MET A 206 31.14 -38.49 -4.20
N LEU A 207 29.95 -39.09 -4.34
CA LEU A 207 29.77 -40.55 -4.39
C LEU A 207 30.41 -41.17 -5.64
N ALA A 208 30.33 -40.49 -6.80
CA ALA A 208 30.98 -40.97 -8.03
C ALA A 208 32.53 -40.91 -7.98
N ARG A 209 33.10 -40.15 -7.03
CA ARG A 209 34.56 -40.02 -6.84
C ARG A 209 35.16 -41.02 -5.87
N THR A 210 34.39 -41.89 -5.22
CA THR A 210 34.99 -42.94 -4.38
C THR A 210 35.76 -43.91 -5.29
N PRO A 211 37.09 -44.04 -5.14
CA PRO A 211 37.86 -44.94 -5.98
C PRO A 211 37.38 -46.37 -5.74
N THR A 212 37.01 -47.06 -6.81
CA THR A 212 36.80 -48.50 -6.80
C THR A 212 38.05 -49.19 -6.25
N LYS A 213 37.88 -50.11 -5.30
CA LYS A 213 38.96 -50.87 -4.64
C LYS A 213 39.90 -51.58 -5.62
N GLU A 214 39.52 -51.74 -6.90
CA GLU A 214 40.35 -52.32 -7.96
C GLU A 214 41.67 -51.56 -8.22
N GLY A 215 41.76 -50.27 -7.92
CA GLY A 215 43.01 -49.50 -8.06
C GLY A 215 44.06 -49.77 -6.97
N ILE A 216 43.65 -50.30 -5.82
CA ILE A 216 44.56 -50.58 -4.68
C ILE A 216 45.24 -51.94 -4.87
N ASP A 217 44.51 -52.93 -5.37
CA ASP A 217 45.04 -54.28 -5.60
C ASP A 217 46.02 -54.34 -6.79
N ALA A 218 45.82 -53.50 -7.82
CA ALA A 218 46.76 -53.41 -8.96
C ALA A 218 48.12 -52.76 -8.59
N SER A 219 48.12 -51.84 -7.61
CA SER A 219 49.35 -51.21 -7.09
C SER A 219 50.11 -52.14 -6.13
N GLN A 220 49.40 -52.98 -5.37
CA GLN A 220 50.04 -54.00 -4.52
C GLN A 220 50.58 -55.19 -5.32
N ALA A 221 49.94 -55.57 -6.44
CA ALA A 221 50.44 -56.62 -7.33
C ALA A 221 51.72 -56.22 -8.09
N THR A 222 51.91 -54.92 -8.36
CA THR A 222 53.15 -54.42 -9.01
C THR A 222 54.29 -54.25 -8.01
N HIS A 223 54.01 -54.00 -6.73
CA HIS A 223 55.03 -53.97 -5.67
C HIS A 223 55.46 -55.36 -5.16
N SER A 224 54.61 -56.40 -5.24
CA SER A 224 55.02 -57.76 -4.85
C SER A 224 55.89 -58.47 -5.90
N ASN A 225 55.70 -58.15 -7.19
CA ASN A 225 56.49 -58.75 -8.28
C ASN A 225 57.92 -58.19 -8.41
N SER A 226 58.23 -57.03 -7.83
CA SER A 226 59.61 -56.47 -7.80
C SER A 226 60.43 -56.95 -6.61
N ALA A 227 59.79 -57.45 -5.56
CA ALA A 227 60.47 -58.04 -4.41
C ALA A 227 60.97 -59.47 -4.69
N HIS A 228 60.28 -60.24 -5.56
CA HIS A 228 60.67 -61.63 -5.84
C HIS A 228 61.79 -61.77 -6.89
N SER A 229 62.04 -60.76 -7.73
CA SER A 229 63.12 -60.81 -8.73
C SER A 229 64.51 -60.47 -8.18
N SER A 230 64.60 -59.89 -6.99
CA SER A 230 65.87 -59.51 -6.35
C SER A 230 66.46 -60.61 -5.45
N GLU A 231 65.67 -61.62 -5.04
CA GLU A 231 66.17 -62.77 -4.26
C GLU A 231 66.76 -63.90 -5.12
N GLN A 232 66.39 -64.03 -6.40
CA GLN A 232 66.90 -65.12 -7.25
C GLN A 232 68.30 -64.87 -7.84
N GLN A 233 68.87 -63.66 -7.74
CA GLN A 233 70.22 -63.37 -8.25
C GLN A 233 71.33 -63.51 -7.19
N ALA A 234 71.01 -63.84 -5.93
CA ALA A 234 71.99 -63.95 -4.85
C ALA A 234 72.50 -65.39 -4.58
N ASN A 235 71.95 -66.42 -5.24
CA ASN A 235 72.20 -67.82 -4.88
C ASN A 235 72.72 -68.70 -6.03
N THR A 236 73.58 -68.14 -6.88
CA THR A 236 74.39 -68.86 -7.87
C THR A 236 75.86 -68.42 -7.77
N LYS A 237 76.55 -68.95 -6.75
CA LYS A 237 78.00 -69.15 -6.74
C LYS A 237 78.30 -70.48 -6.07
#